data_AF-A0A3M2BVD9-F1
#
_entry.id   AF-A0A3M2BVD9-F1
#
_cell.length_a   1.000
_cell.length_b   1.000
_cell.length_c   1.000
_cell.angle_alpha   90.00
_cell.angle_beta   90.00
_cell.angle_gamma   90.00
#
_symmetry.space_group_name_H-M   'P 1'
#
loop_
_entity.id
_entity.type
_entity.pdbx_description
1 polymer ?
#
loop_
_entity_poly.entity_id
_entity_poly.type
_entity_poly.pdbx_seq_one_letter_code
_entity_poly.pdbx_strand_id
1 'polypeptide(L)'
;MRYWHTLRHLRPVQIYGRAWFRFYRPVPDLAPAPKARPVSGGWCRPARRAPSLIGPGVFSLLGRTASLDDVGWDGSQCDKLWRYNQHYFDDLNAYDSQTRTDWHRVLLARWVDNNPPGKGVGWEPYPTSLRIVNWIKWALDGEQLPSKCQNSLAVQVRWLSRRLEIHLLGNHLFANAKALMFAGLFFEGKEADQWFKKGLRILEREVSEQILPDGGHFERSTMYHALALEDLLDLINIFDCYRDALDVRQNTLLSWWRDRASRMLDWLLLMCHPDGEIGLFNDAAFGVAPSCKEL
;
A
#
# COMPACT_ATOMS: atom_id res chain seq x y z
N MET A 1 8.20 -31.86 -16.56
CA MET A 1 9.29 -30.92 -16.93
C MET A 1 8.94 -29.43 -16.79
N ARG A 2 7.66 -28.97 -16.93
CA ARG A 2 7.29 -27.55 -16.74
C ARG A 2 7.40 -27.00 -15.30
N TYR A 3 7.33 -27.84 -14.27
CA TYR A 3 7.46 -27.41 -12.87
C TYR A 3 8.92 -27.17 -12.41
N TRP A 4 9.90 -27.86 -13.01
CA TRP A 4 11.30 -27.81 -12.58
C TRP A 4 11.98 -26.46 -12.88
N HIS A 5 11.66 -25.85 -14.01
CA HIS A 5 12.22 -24.55 -14.40
C HIS A 5 11.66 -23.38 -13.58
N THR A 6 10.44 -23.49 -13.05
CA THR A 6 9.85 -22.51 -12.14
C THR A 6 10.37 -22.73 -10.71
N LEU A 7 10.53 -23.97 -10.26
CA LEU A 7 10.96 -24.29 -8.89
C LEU A 7 12.46 -24.05 -8.64
N ARG A 8 13.33 -24.21 -9.64
CA ARG A 8 14.80 -24.05 -9.44
C ARG A 8 15.24 -22.64 -9.06
N HIS A 9 14.42 -21.64 -9.39
CA HIS A 9 14.69 -20.23 -9.13
C HIS A 9 13.98 -19.73 -7.86
N LEU A 10 13.17 -20.58 -7.21
CA LEU A 10 12.50 -20.22 -5.97
C LEU A 10 13.46 -20.35 -4.80
N ARG A 11 13.61 -19.28 -4.03
CA ARG A 11 14.30 -19.33 -2.73
C ARG A 11 13.57 -20.35 -1.83
N PRO A 12 14.26 -21.14 -0.99
CA PRO A 12 13.62 -22.10 -0.07
C PRO A 12 12.48 -21.51 0.78
N VAL A 13 12.59 -20.22 1.14
CA VAL A 13 11.55 -19.45 1.83
C VAL A 13 10.24 -19.33 1.04
N GLN A 14 10.28 -19.31 -0.29
CA GLN A 14 9.10 -19.23 -1.14
C GLN A 14 8.31 -20.55 -1.17
N ILE A 15 9.00 -21.69 -1.05
CA ILE A 15 8.36 -23.01 -1.07
C ILE A 15 7.68 -23.28 0.29
N TYR A 16 8.43 -23.18 1.40
CA TYR A 16 7.86 -23.36 2.74
C TYR A 16 6.80 -22.30 3.04
N GLY A 17 7.05 -21.04 2.66
CA GLY A 17 6.12 -19.94 2.90
C GLY A 17 4.79 -20.09 2.14
N ARG A 18 4.79 -20.64 0.93
CA ARG A 18 3.54 -20.97 0.20
C ARG A 18 2.72 -22.04 0.90
N ALA A 19 3.37 -23.10 1.39
CA ALA A 19 2.70 -24.16 2.12
C ALA A 19 2.13 -23.63 3.45
N TRP A 20 2.96 -22.94 4.25
CA TRP A 20 2.53 -22.29 5.49
C TRP A 20 1.33 -21.36 5.27
N PHE A 21 1.41 -20.48 4.28
CA PHE A 21 0.36 -19.49 4.01
C PHE A 21 -0.98 -20.13 3.60
N ARG A 22 -0.94 -21.27 2.92
CA ARG A 22 -2.14 -22.02 2.54
C ARG A 22 -2.87 -22.62 3.75
N PHE A 23 -2.14 -23.12 4.74
CA PHE A 23 -2.71 -23.83 5.89
C PHE A 23 -2.89 -22.96 7.13
N TYR A 24 -2.07 -21.92 7.32
CA TYR A 24 -2.17 -21.02 8.46
C TYR A 24 -3.24 -19.96 8.25
N ARG A 25 -4.34 -20.09 9.01
CA ARG A 25 -5.42 -19.10 9.09
C ARG A 25 -5.57 -18.67 10.55
N PRO A 26 -4.93 -17.56 10.97
CA PRO A 26 -5.08 -17.07 12.33
C PRO A 26 -6.53 -16.66 12.59
N VAL A 27 -6.98 -16.71 13.83
CA VAL A 27 -8.26 -16.08 14.20
C VAL A 27 -8.03 -14.55 14.25
N PRO A 28 -8.89 -13.74 13.60
CA PRO A 28 -8.79 -12.29 13.70
C PRO A 28 -8.92 -11.81 15.14
N ASP A 29 -8.05 -10.88 15.54
CA ASP A 29 -8.10 -10.22 16.85
C ASP A 29 -8.91 -8.93 16.74
N LEU A 30 -10.03 -8.88 17.46
CA LEU A 30 -11.01 -7.79 17.43
C LEU A 30 -10.88 -6.82 18.62
N ALA A 31 -9.77 -6.88 19.38
CA ALA A 31 -9.53 -5.95 20.47
C ALA A 31 -9.63 -4.48 20.00
N PRO A 32 -9.99 -3.53 20.90
CA PRO A 32 -10.03 -2.12 20.55
C PRO A 32 -8.73 -1.62 19.90
N ALA A 33 -8.83 -0.61 19.02
CA ALA A 33 -7.64 0.00 18.46
C ALA A 33 -6.80 0.68 19.54
N PRO A 34 -5.47 0.67 19.40
CA PRO A 34 -4.63 1.63 20.10
C PRO A 34 -5.03 3.07 19.72
N LYS A 35 -4.62 4.04 20.54
CA LYS A 35 -4.84 5.45 20.22
C LYS A 35 -4.02 5.85 18.99
N ALA A 36 -4.51 6.82 18.24
CA ALA A 36 -3.70 7.46 17.20
C ALA A 36 -2.62 8.31 17.86
N ARG A 37 -1.41 8.28 17.29
CA ARG A 37 -0.29 9.11 17.70
C ARG A 37 -0.52 10.54 17.19
N PRO A 38 -0.24 11.57 18.00
CA PRO A 38 -0.22 12.94 17.50
C PRO A 38 0.85 13.12 16.41
N VAL A 39 0.51 13.86 15.36
CA VAL A 39 1.47 14.26 14.32
C VAL A 39 2.47 15.25 14.92
N SER A 40 3.76 15.09 14.59
CA SER A 40 4.85 15.92 15.11
C SER A 40 5.59 16.74 14.03
N GLY A 41 5.25 16.55 12.76
CA GLY A 41 5.90 17.21 11.65
C GLY A 41 4.96 17.51 10.48
N GLY A 42 5.53 17.74 9.31
CA GLY A 42 4.77 18.06 8.10
C GLY A 42 4.26 16.79 7.42
N TRP A 43 3.01 16.81 6.98
CA TRP A 43 2.47 15.85 6.03
C TRP A 43 2.33 16.52 4.67
N CYS A 44 2.98 15.96 3.65
CA CYS A 44 2.77 16.37 2.27
C CYS A 44 1.63 15.55 1.67
N ARG A 45 0.83 16.14 0.79
CA ARG A 45 -0.18 15.37 0.06
C ARG A 45 0.52 14.29 -0.79
N PRO A 46 0.16 13.00 -0.69
CA PRO A 46 0.75 11.95 -1.50
C PRO A 46 0.45 12.13 -2.99
N ALA A 47 1.26 11.50 -3.85
CA ALA A 47 1.03 11.48 -5.28
C ALA A 47 -0.37 10.92 -5.61
N ARG A 48 -1.14 11.70 -6.37
CA ARG A 48 -2.54 11.40 -6.69
C ARG A 48 -2.67 10.63 -7.99
N ARG A 49 -3.78 9.89 -8.07
CA ARG A 49 -4.23 9.19 -9.28
C ARG A 49 -5.56 9.74 -9.76
N ALA A 50 -5.96 9.34 -10.97
CA ALA A 50 -7.30 9.58 -11.47
C ALA A 50 -8.37 9.04 -10.50
N PRO A 51 -9.51 9.73 -10.33
CA PRO A 51 -10.62 9.22 -9.54
C PRO A 51 -11.09 7.86 -10.06
N SER A 52 -11.35 6.95 -9.13
CA SER A 52 -11.96 5.65 -9.39
C SER A 52 -13.44 5.62 -9.00
N LEU A 53 -13.92 6.58 -8.21
CA LEU A 53 -15.34 6.77 -7.93
C LEU A 53 -15.94 7.83 -8.87
N ILE A 54 -16.93 7.41 -9.66
CA ILE A 54 -17.69 8.29 -10.56
C ILE A 54 -19.09 8.62 -10.02
N GLY A 55 -19.45 8.03 -8.89
CA GLY A 55 -20.70 8.25 -8.17
C GLY A 55 -20.66 7.55 -6.80
N PRO A 56 -21.66 7.76 -5.92
CA PRO A 56 -21.75 7.08 -4.64
C PRO A 56 -21.77 5.56 -4.81
N GLY A 57 -20.67 4.88 -4.45
CA GLY A 57 -20.54 3.43 -4.61
C GLY A 57 -20.39 2.94 -6.05
N VAL A 58 -20.17 3.82 -7.02
CA VAL A 58 -19.97 3.46 -8.43
C VAL A 58 -18.49 3.57 -8.79
N PHE A 59 -17.87 2.43 -9.08
CA PHE A 59 -16.46 2.32 -9.39
C PHE A 59 -16.22 2.29 -10.90
N SER A 60 -15.20 3.01 -11.38
CA SER A 60 -14.58 2.84 -12.69
C SER A 60 -13.15 2.35 -12.49
N LEU A 61 -12.92 1.06 -12.72
CA LEU A 61 -11.65 0.38 -12.45
C LEU A 61 -11.29 -0.51 -13.64
N LEU A 62 -10.02 -0.45 -14.08
CA LEU A 62 -9.50 -1.28 -15.18
C LEU A 62 -10.36 -1.20 -16.46
N GLY A 63 -10.87 -0.02 -16.80
CA GLY A 63 -11.75 0.20 -17.95
C GLY A 63 -13.18 -0.35 -17.80
N ARG A 64 -13.56 -0.84 -16.61
CA ARG A 64 -14.89 -1.37 -16.32
C ARG A 64 -15.57 -0.59 -15.20
N THR A 65 -16.81 -0.18 -15.47
CA THR A 65 -17.69 0.44 -14.46
C THR A 65 -18.59 -0.59 -13.80
N ALA A 66 -18.77 -0.50 -12.47
CA ALA A 66 -19.72 -1.30 -11.71
C ALA A 66 -20.17 -0.60 -10.42
N SER A 67 -21.45 -0.76 -10.06
CA SER A 67 -22.01 -0.30 -8.78
C SER A 67 -21.80 -1.35 -7.67
N LEU A 68 -21.41 -0.90 -6.48
CA LEU A 68 -21.30 -1.75 -5.29
C LEU A 68 -22.60 -2.49 -4.97
N ASP A 69 -23.75 -1.88 -5.24
CA ASP A 69 -25.05 -2.49 -4.96
C ASP A 69 -25.34 -3.69 -5.87
N ASP A 70 -24.80 -3.67 -7.10
CA ASP A 70 -24.98 -4.75 -8.08
C ASP A 70 -23.96 -5.88 -7.87
N VAL A 71 -22.69 -5.52 -7.65
CA VAL A 71 -21.59 -6.50 -7.62
C VAL A 71 -21.19 -6.91 -6.21
N GLY A 72 -21.63 -6.19 -5.17
CA GLY A 72 -21.19 -6.41 -3.79
C GLY A 72 -19.68 -6.24 -3.61
N TRP A 73 -19.15 -6.75 -2.48
CA TRP A 73 -17.71 -6.73 -2.18
C TRP A 73 -16.97 -7.98 -2.69
N ASP A 74 -17.62 -9.15 -2.68
CA ASP A 74 -17.01 -10.44 -3.04
C ASP A 74 -17.84 -11.23 -4.09
N GLY A 75 -18.75 -10.57 -4.80
CA GLY A 75 -19.60 -11.23 -5.80
C GLY A 75 -18.81 -11.79 -6.99
N SER A 76 -19.34 -12.83 -7.66
CA SER A 76 -18.69 -13.49 -8.80
C SER A 76 -18.71 -12.69 -10.11
N GLN A 77 -19.39 -11.53 -10.14
CA GLN A 77 -19.58 -10.70 -11.34
C GLN A 77 -18.30 -9.98 -11.80
N CYS A 78 -17.32 -9.82 -10.91
CA CYS A 78 -16.04 -9.15 -11.21
C CYS A 78 -14.88 -10.12 -10.96
N ASP A 79 -13.88 -10.06 -11.83
CA ASP A 79 -12.66 -10.85 -11.66
C ASP A 79 -11.85 -10.40 -10.44
N LYS A 80 -10.89 -11.24 -10.05
CA LYS A 80 -10.12 -11.03 -8.82
C LYS A 80 -9.27 -9.75 -8.86
N LEU A 81 -8.74 -9.35 -10.01
CA LEU A 81 -7.91 -8.15 -10.13
C LEU A 81 -8.75 -6.89 -10.01
N TRP A 82 -9.95 -6.87 -10.60
CA TRP A 82 -10.93 -5.81 -10.39
C TRP A 82 -11.33 -5.70 -8.92
N ARG A 83 -11.57 -6.84 -8.25
CA ARG A 83 -11.88 -6.90 -6.81
C ARG A 83 -10.76 -6.37 -5.94
N TYR A 84 -9.51 -6.67 -6.28
CA TYR A 84 -8.37 -6.09 -5.58
C TYR A 84 -8.43 -4.57 -5.62
N ASN A 85 -8.57 -3.97 -6.81
CA ASN A 85 -8.67 -2.52 -6.97
C ASN A 85 -9.86 -1.93 -6.19
N GLN A 86 -11.01 -2.60 -6.19
CA GLN A 86 -12.18 -2.20 -5.39
C GLN A 86 -11.84 -2.12 -3.88
N HIS A 87 -10.94 -2.98 -3.41
CA HIS A 87 -10.53 -3.06 -2.01
C HIS A 87 -9.33 -2.20 -1.64
N TYR A 88 -8.68 -1.50 -2.57
CA TYR A 88 -7.52 -0.65 -2.27
C TYR A 88 -7.89 0.69 -1.65
N PHE A 89 -9.05 1.25 -2.01
CA PHE A 89 -9.46 2.60 -1.59
C PHE A 89 -8.52 3.71 -2.10
N ASP A 90 -7.96 3.56 -3.31
CA ASP A 90 -7.09 4.59 -3.91
C ASP A 90 -7.80 5.93 -4.11
N ASP A 91 -9.13 5.93 -4.30
CA ASP A 91 -9.92 7.17 -4.47
C ASP A 91 -9.82 8.15 -3.30
N LEU A 92 -9.53 7.64 -2.09
CA LEU A 92 -9.32 8.47 -0.91
C LEU A 92 -8.19 9.49 -1.14
N ASN A 93 -7.20 9.11 -1.94
CA ASN A 93 -6.01 9.91 -2.26
C ASN A 93 -5.97 10.31 -3.74
N ALA A 94 -7.11 10.29 -4.44
CA ALA A 94 -7.18 10.68 -5.85
C ALA A 94 -7.32 12.21 -6.03
N TYR A 95 -7.22 12.67 -7.27
CA TYR A 95 -7.56 14.06 -7.61
C TYR A 95 -8.98 14.42 -7.14
N ASP A 96 -9.12 15.62 -6.57
CA ASP A 96 -10.38 16.15 -6.06
C ASP A 96 -11.08 15.26 -5.02
N SER A 97 -10.34 14.41 -4.29
CA SER A 97 -10.90 13.50 -3.28
C SER A 97 -11.76 14.23 -2.24
N GLN A 98 -11.41 15.47 -1.89
CA GLN A 98 -12.16 16.33 -0.96
C GLN A 98 -13.60 16.64 -1.43
N THR A 99 -13.87 16.57 -2.74
CA THR A 99 -15.22 16.73 -3.29
C THR A 99 -16.09 15.48 -3.10
N ARG A 100 -15.48 14.34 -2.71
CA ARG A 100 -16.10 13.02 -2.55
C ARG A 100 -16.03 12.50 -1.10
N THR A 101 -15.65 13.34 -0.14
CA THR A 101 -15.50 12.96 1.28
C THR A 101 -16.75 12.28 1.85
N ASP A 102 -17.96 12.73 1.49
CA ASP A 102 -19.20 12.08 1.93
C ASP A 102 -19.36 10.66 1.38
N TRP A 103 -18.99 10.44 0.11
CA TRP A 103 -19.00 9.11 -0.50
C TRP A 103 -17.98 8.21 0.19
N HIS A 104 -16.79 8.73 0.50
CA HIS A 104 -15.74 8.00 1.19
C HIS A 104 -16.18 7.55 2.58
N ARG A 105 -16.77 8.45 3.39
CA ARG A 105 -17.26 8.11 4.74
C ARG A 105 -18.29 7.00 4.71
N VAL A 106 -19.25 7.06 3.78
CA VAL A 106 -20.24 5.99 3.58
C VAL A 106 -19.58 4.70 3.11
N LEU A 107 -18.66 4.76 2.16
CA LEU A 107 -17.99 3.60 1.59
C LEU A 107 -17.14 2.86 2.65
N LEU A 108 -16.39 3.60 3.45
CA LEU A 108 -15.60 3.08 4.58
C LEU A 108 -16.50 2.32 5.57
N ALA A 109 -17.60 2.94 6.01
CA ALA A 109 -18.55 2.31 6.93
C ALA A 109 -19.16 1.05 6.32
N ARG A 110 -19.64 1.13 5.07
CA ARG A 110 -20.18 -0.03 4.34
C ARG A 110 -19.17 -1.16 4.20
N TRP A 111 -17.89 -0.86 4.01
CA TRP A 111 -16.85 -1.89 3.94
C TRP A 111 -16.69 -2.60 5.28
N VAL A 112 -16.58 -1.85 6.38
CA VAL A 112 -16.46 -2.43 7.72
C VAL A 112 -17.68 -3.30 8.08
N ASP A 113 -18.87 -2.89 7.67
CA ASP A 113 -20.11 -3.61 7.98
C ASP A 113 -20.28 -4.92 7.19
N ASN A 114 -19.77 -4.96 5.97
CA ASN A 114 -20.05 -6.04 5.02
C ASN A 114 -18.84 -6.93 4.69
N ASN A 115 -17.66 -6.69 5.29
CA ASN A 115 -16.45 -7.48 5.06
C ASN A 115 -15.95 -8.09 6.40
N PRO A 116 -16.49 -9.24 6.83
CA PRO A 116 -16.11 -9.87 8.08
C PRO A 116 -14.60 -10.14 8.17
N PRO A 117 -13.95 -9.87 9.32
CA PRO A 117 -12.52 -10.07 9.48
C PRO A 117 -11.99 -11.44 9.04
N GLY A 118 -10.92 -11.42 8.24
CA GLY A 118 -10.23 -12.60 7.72
C GLY A 118 -10.98 -13.37 6.61
N LYS A 119 -12.08 -12.83 6.06
CA LYS A 119 -12.87 -13.49 5.00
C LYS A 119 -12.87 -12.67 3.71
N GLY A 120 -12.95 -13.35 2.58
CA GLY A 120 -13.10 -12.68 1.29
C GLY A 120 -11.81 -12.10 0.71
N VAL A 121 -11.92 -11.56 -0.50
CA VAL A 121 -10.81 -11.01 -1.28
C VAL A 121 -10.23 -9.78 -0.58
N GLY A 122 -11.07 -8.96 0.04
CA GLY A 122 -10.65 -7.75 0.76
C GLY A 122 -9.71 -8.00 1.94
N TRP A 123 -9.69 -9.21 2.51
CA TRP A 123 -8.81 -9.62 3.60
C TRP A 123 -7.57 -10.41 3.15
N GLU A 124 -7.33 -10.53 1.84
CA GLU A 124 -6.03 -10.97 1.35
C GLU A 124 -4.94 -9.92 1.67
N PRO A 125 -3.68 -10.32 1.91
CA PRO A 125 -2.68 -9.40 2.46
C PRO A 125 -2.38 -8.22 1.56
N TYR A 126 -2.28 -8.43 0.24
CA TYR A 126 -2.01 -7.36 -0.71
C TYR A 126 -3.09 -6.24 -0.70
N PRO A 127 -4.38 -6.52 -0.97
CA PRO A 127 -5.41 -5.47 -0.89
C PRO A 127 -5.56 -4.90 0.52
N THR A 128 -5.35 -5.70 1.58
CA THR A 128 -5.34 -5.19 2.96
C THR A 128 -4.22 -4.18 3.19
N SER A 129 -3.04 -4.42 2.63
CA SER A 129 -1.88 -3.54 2.79
C SER A 129 -2.12 -2.17 2.15
N LEU A 130 -2.59 -2.16 0.89
CA LEU A 130 -2.88 -0.91 0.19
C LEU A 130 -4.00 -0.13 0.88
N ARG A 131 -5.05 -0.82 1.33
CA ARG A 131 -6.14 -0.19 2.09
C ARG A 131 -5.68 0.44 3.41
N ILE A 132 -4.85 -0.25 4.19
CA ILE A 132 -4.27 0.29 5.43
C ILE A 132 -3.53 1.60 5.14
N VAL A 133 -2.65 1.60 4.13
CA VAL A 133 -1.88 2.79 3.74
C VAL A 133 -2.80 3.91 3.28
N ASN A 134 -3.77 3.62 2.41
CA ASN A 134 -4.69 4.62 1.86
C ASN A 134 -5.59 5.25 2.93
N TRP A 135 -6.07 4.46 3.89
CA TRP A 135 -6.87 4.98 5.01
C TRP A 135 -6.06 5.88 5.93
N ILE A 136 -4.79 5.53 6.19
CA ILE A 136 -3.88 6.35 7.00
C ILE A 136 -3.53 7.65 6.27
N LYS A 137 -3.20 7.59 4.97
CA LYS A 137 -2.95 8.77 4.15
C LYS A 137 -4.12 9.75 4.17
N TRP A 138 -5.33 9.22 4.00
CA TRP A 138 -6.56 10.01 4.03
C TRP A 138 -6.74 10.71 5.38
N ALA A 139 -6.52 9.99 6.48
CA ALA A 139 -6.58 10.56 7.83
C ALA A 139 -5.52 11.66 8.06
N LEU A 140 -4.32 11.47 7.51
CA LEU A 140 -3.22 12.43 7.61
C LEU A 140 -3.41 13.66 6.72
N ASP A 141 -4.18 13.58 5.64
CA ASP A 141 -4.57 14.72 4.79
C ASP A 141 -5.70 15.57 5.40
N GLY A 142 -6.01 15.38 6.69
CA GLY A 142 -6.94 16.20 7.47
C GLY A 142 -8.34 15.60 7.64
N GLU A 143 -8.62 14.44 7.05
CA GLU A 143 -9.90 13.77 7.20
C GLU A 143 -9.98 12.96 8.50
N GLN A 144 -11.19 12.76 9.02
CA GLN A 144 -11.38 12.00 10.25
C GLN A 144 -11.92 10.60 9.96
N LEU A 145 -11.11 9.58 10.25
CA LEU A 145 -11.57 8.20 10.27
C LEU A 145 -12.66 8.02 11.33
N PRO A 146 -13.86 7.53 10.97
CA PRO A 146 -14.87 7.16 11.96
C PRO A 146 -14.30 6.14 12.96
N SER A 147 -14.69 6.22 14.23
CA SER A 147 -14.15 5.36 15.30
C SER A 147 -14.30 3.87 15.02
N LYS A 148 -15.39 3.45 14.36
CA LYS A 148 -15.57 2.07 13.87
C LYS A 148 -14.54 1.68 12.81
N CYS A 149 -14.19 2.61 11.91
CA CYS A 149 -13.17 2.41 10.89
C CYS A 149 -11.77 2.39 11.49
N GLN A 150 -11.49 3.23 12.49
CA GLN A 150 -10.22 3.18 13.23
C GLN A 150 -10.02 1.84 13.96
N ASN A 151 -11.07 1.31 14.61
CA ASN A 151 -11.05 -0.03 15.17
C ASN A 151 -10.80 -1.10 14.10
N SER A 152 -11.51 -1.03 12.97
CA SER A 152 -11.29 -1.95 11.85
C SER A 152 -9.87 -1.88 11.29
N LEU A 153 -9.28 -0.68 11.20
CA LEU A 153 -7.90 -0.48 10.75
C LEU A 153 -6.92 -1.25 11.64
N ALA A 154 -7.07 -1.19 12.97
CA ALA A 154 -6.23 -1.98 13.87
C ALA A 154 -6.41 -3.49 13.67
N VAL A 155 -7.65 -3.98 13.48
CA VAL A 155 -7.92 -5.40 13.17
C VAL A 155 -7.23 -5.83 11.87
N GLN A 156 -7.28 -4.99 10.84
CA GLN A 156 -6.60 -5.23 9.56
C GLN A 156 -5.09 -5.35 9.73
N VAL A 157 -4.47 -4.47 10.53
CA VAL A 157 -3.03 -4.50 10.79
C VAL A 157 -2.64 -5.75 11.59
N ARG A 158 -3.41 -6.13 12.63
CA ARG A 158 -3.18 -7.37 13.39
C ARG A 158 -3.26 -8.59 12.48
N TRP A 159 -4.27 -8.65 11.62
CA TRP A 159 -4.43 -9.70 10.63
C TRP A 159 -3.21 -9.78 9.69
N LEU A 160 -2.86 -8.65 9.06
CA LEU A 160 -1.73 -8.56 8.13
C LEU A 160 -0.41 -8.96 8.78
N SER A 161 -0.17 -8.51 10.02
CA SER A 161 1.05 -8.82 10.76
C SER A 161 1.30 -10.32 10.92
N ARG A 162 0.25 -11.14 10.92
CA ARG A 162 0.32 -12.61 11.03
C ARG A 162 0.28 -13.33 9.67
N ARG A 163 0.11 -12.60 8.58
CA ARG A 163 -0.17 -13.10 7.23
C ARG A 163 0.70 -12.43 6.15
N LEU A 164 1.94 -12.08 6.49
CA LEU A 164 2.87 -11.48 5.52
C LEU A 164 3.19 -12.44 4.36
N GLU A 165 3.20 -11.91 3.14
CA GLU A 165 3.45 -12.63 1.89
C GLU A 165 4.95 -12.79 1.61
N ILE A 166 5.70 -13.27 2.61
CA ILE A 166 7.16 -13.48 2.55
C ILE A 166 7.56 -14.40 1.38
N HIS A 167 6.63 -15.24 0.92
CA HIS A 167 6.83 -16.18 -0.18
C HIS A 167 6.65 -15.59 -1.58
N LEU A 168 5.98 -14.44 -1.71
CA LEU A 168 5.84 -13.72 -2.96
C LEU A 168 7.02 -12.77 -3.19
N LEU A 169 7.61 -12.24 -2.10
CA LEU A 169 8.73 -11.28 -2.13
C LEU A 169 8.35 -10.03 -2.95
N GLY A 170 9.33 -9.20 -3.31
CA GLY A 170 9.13 -8.07 -4.23
C GLY A 170 8.04 -7.11 -3.75
N ASN A 171 7.22 -6.64 -4.69
CA ASN A 171 6.15 -5.67 -4.43
C ASN A 171 5.12 -6.12 -3.38
N HIS A 172 4.77 -7.41 -3.30
CA HIS A 172 3.83 -7.92 -2.29
C HIS A 172 4.37 -7.78 -0.86
N LEU A 173 5.61 -8.25 -0.65
CA LEU A 173 6.23 -8.17 0.67
C LEU A 173 6.52 -6.71 1.07
N PHE A 174 6.93 -5.89 0.09
CA PHE A 174 7.14 -4.46 0.29
C PHE A 174 5.84 -3.78 0.75
N ALA A 175 4.72 -3.98 0.03
CA ALA A 175 3.43 -3.41 0.38
C ALA A 175 2.98 -3.82 1.79
N ASN A 176 3.13 -5.11 2.14
CA ASN A 176 2.80 -5.58 3.49
C ASN A 176 3.65 -4.88 4.57
N ALA A 177 4.96 -4.72 4.31
CA ALA A 177 5.88 -4.08 5.26
C ALA A 177 5.62 -2.58 5.41
N LYS A 178 5.35 -1.89 4.29
CA LYS A 178 4.91 -0.48 4.27
C LYS A 178 3.66 -0.27 5.10
N ALA A 179 2.64 -1.12 4.95
CA ALA A 179 1.41 -1.03 5.73
C ALA A 179 1.65 -1.20 7.24
N LEU A 180 2.51 -2.14 7.65
CA LEU A 180 2.89 -2.30 9.07
C LEU A 180 3.65 -1.10 9.61
N MET A 181 4.57 -0.53 8.82
CA MET A 181 5.32 0.65 9.22
C MET A 181 4.41 1.88 9.37
N PHE A 182 3.52 2.08 8.39
CA PHE A 182 2.50 3.14 8.41
C PHE A 182 1.63 3.04 9.66
N ALA A 183 1.07 1.86 9.93
CA ALA A 183 0.24 1.64 11.10
C ALA A 183 1.01 1.79 12.42
N GLY A 184 2.27 1.36 12.46
CA GLY A 184 3.12 1.47 13.65
C GLY A 184 3.51 2.91 14.01
N LEU A 185 3.57 3.81 13.03
CA LEU A 185 3.74 5.25 13.28
C LEU A 185 2.41 5.94 13.58
N PHE A 186 1.34 5.58 12.87
CA PHE A 186 0.00 6.16 13.02
C PHE A 186 -0.63 5.88 14.39
N PHE A 187 -0.41 4.68 14.93
CA PHE A 187 -0.88 4.31 16.27
C PHE A 187 0.25 4.47 17.31
N GLU A 188 -0.13 4.59 18.58
CA GLU A 188 0.81 4.59 19.71
C GLU A 188 0.71 3.32 20.58
N GLY A 189 1.75 3.07 21.36
CA GLY A 189 1.81 1.97 22.33
C GLY A 189 2.57 0.74 21.84
N LYS A 190 2.76 -0.22 22.76
CA LYS A 190 3.64 -1.39 22.56
C LYS A 190 3.30 -2.22 21.33
N GLU A 191 2.02 -2.34 21.00
CA GLU A 191 1.56 -3.07 19.81
C GLU A 191 1.96 -2.35 18.51
N ALA A 192 1.76 -1.03 18.45
CA ALA A 192 2.16 -0.20 17.31
C ALA A 192 3.68 -0.25 17.10
N ASP A 193 4.47 -0.19 18.17
CA ASP A 193 5.93 -0.31 18.11
C ASP A 193 6.38 -1.65 17.50
N GLN A 194 5.64 -2.74 17.75
CA GLN A 194 5.93 -4.05 17.17
C GLN A 194 5.64 -4.08 15.67
N TRP A 195 4.53 -3.47 15.22
CA TRP A 195 4.23 -3.33 13.80
C TRP A 195 5.29 -2.50 13.09
N PHE A 196 5.67 -1.35 13.67
CA PHE A 196 6.71 -0.47 13.16
C PHE A 196 8.03 -1.22 12.98
N LYS A 197 8.55 -1.84 14.04
CA LYS A 197 9.82 -2.59 14.02
C LYS A 197 9.80 -3.73 13.01
N LYS A 198 8.66 -4.41 12.85
CA LYS A 198 8.51 -5.52 11.91
C LYS A 198 8.52 -5.03 10.46
N GLY A 199 7.75 -3.98 10.15
CA GLY A 199 7.71 -3.36 8.83
C GLY A 199 9.08 -2.79 8.45
N LEU A 200 9.68 -2.00 9.34
CA LEU A 200 10.97 -1.34 9.12
C LEU A 200 12.08 -2.35 8.79
N ARG A 201 12.19 -3.45 9.55
CA ARG A 201 13.20 -4.49 9.29
C ARG A 201 13.09 -5.08 7.89
N ILE A 202 11.87 -5.25 7.39
CA ILE A 202 11.65 -5.79 6.04
C ILE A 202 12.02 -4.71 5.01
N LEU A 203 11.54 -3.48 5.19
CA LEU A 203 11.81 -2.38 4.26
C LEU A 203 13.30 -2.04 4.14
N GLU A 204 14.08 -2.07 5.23
CA GLU A 204 15.53 -1.86 5.17
C GLU A 204 16.22 -2.83 4.17
N ARG A 205 15.75 -4.08 4.11
CA ARG A 205 16.23 -5.07 3.15
C ARG A 205 15.64 -4.84 1.76
N GLU A 206 14.32 -4.70 1.65
CA GLU A 206 13.64 -4.64 0.36
C GLU A 206 14.01 -3.36 -0.42
N VAL A 207 14.14 -2.20 0.25
CA VAL A 207 14.58 -0.96 -0.42
C VAL A 207 15.99 -1.13 -0.98
N SER A 208 16.90 -1.75 -0.23
CA SER A 208 18.27 -2.01 -0.68
C SER A 208 18.36 -3.06 -1.79
N GLU A 209 17.46 -4.05 -1.81
CA GLU A 209 17.39 -5.11 -2.82
C GLU A 209 16.78 -4.60 -4.13
N GLN A 210 15.77 -3.73 -4.04
CA GLN A 210 14.97 -3.31 -5.19
C GLN A 210 15.46 -2.01 -5.86
N ILE A 211 16.14 -1.12 -5.13
CA ILE A 211 16.66 0.15 -5.65
C ILE A 211 18.17 0.06 -5.84
N LEU A 212 18.59 0.13 -7.09
CA LEU A 212 19.98 -0.02 -7.49
C LEU A 212 20.81 1.25 -7.21
N PRO A 213 22.15 1.16 -7.17
CA PRO A 213 23.01 2.31 -6.86
C PRO A 213 22.86 3.52 -7.80
N ASP A 214 22.43 3.28 -9.04
CA ASP A 214 22.17 4.28 -10.08
C ASP A 214 20.76 4.89 -10.00
N GLY A 215 19.93 4.46 -9.04
CA GLY A 215 18.53 4.88 -8.90
C GLY A 215 17.54 4.00 -9.65
N GLY A 216 17.98 3.09 -10.52
CA GLY A 216 17.06 2.19 -11.23
C GLY A 216 16.33 1.23 -10.29
N HIS A 217 15.09 0.87 -10.62
CA HIS A 217 14.39 -0.23 -9.96
C HIS A 217 14.74 -1.55 -10.65
N PHE A 218 14.97 -2.60 -9.88
CA PHE A 218 15.51 -3.87 -10.37
C PHE A 218 14.63 -4.58 -11.42
N GLU A 219 13.32 -4.29 -11.47
CA GLU A 219 12.41 -4.87 -12.49
C GLU A 219 12.60 -4.23 -13.88
N ARG A 220 13.30 -3.09 -13.97
CA ARG A 220 13.59 -2.39 -15.23
C ARG A 220 12.35 -2.05 -16.06
N SER A 221 11.18 -1.93 -15.43
CA SER A 221 9.96 -1.39 -16.04
C SER A 221 9.75 0.01 -15.50
N THR A 222 9.53 0.98 -16.39
CA THR A 222 9.33 2.39 -16.01
C THR A 222 8.09 2.58 -15.14
N MET A 223 7.04 1.77 -15.37
CA MET A 223 5.83 1.77 -14.56
C MET A 223 6.10 1.25 -13.15
N TYR A 224 6.75 0.10 -13.01
CA TYR A 224 7.10 -0.45 -11.68
C TYR A 224 8.12 0.43 -10.95
N HIS A 225 9.01 1.10 -11.69
CA HIS A 225 9.90 2.12 -11.12
C HIS A 225 9.10 3.27 -10.51
N ALA A 226 8.14 3.85 -11.24
CA ALA A 226 7.31 4.95 -10.74
C ALA A 226 6.49 4.55 -9.50
N LEU A 227 5.96 3.32 -9.48
CA LEU A 227 5.30 2.76 -8.29
C LEU A 227 6.25 2.62 -7.10
N ALA A 228 7.47 2.13 -7.33
CA ALA A 228 8.49 1.99 -6.28
C ALA A 228 8.97 3.36 -5.76
N LEU A 229 9.05 4.37 -6.63
CA LEU A 229 9.36 5.75 -6.24
C LEU A 229 8.25 6.33 -5.37
N GLU A 230 6.98 6.21 -5.77
CA GLU A 230 5.84 6.60 -4.93
C GLU A 230 5.90 5.91 -3.56
N ASP A 231 6.14 4.60 -3.55
CA ASP A 231 6.27 3.81 -2.34
C ASP A 231 7.36 4.37 -1.42
N LEU A 232 8.53 4.75 -1.96
CA LEU A 232 9.61 5.34 -1.18
C LEU A 232 9.28 6.76 -0.69
N LEU A 233 8.66 7.59 -1.54
CA LEU A 233 8.21 8.94 -1.18
C LEU A 233 7.19 8.90 -0.04
N ASP A 234 6.29 7.92 -0.05
CA ASP A 234 5.36 7.68 1.05
C ASP A 234 6.06 7.33 2.37
N LEU A 235 7.12 6.51 2.33
CA LEU A 235 7.92 6.19 3.52
C LEU A 235 8.62 7.44 4.08
N ILE A 236 9.18 8.28 3.20
CA ILE A 236 9.80 9.55 3.57
C ILE A 236 8.76 10.48 4.20
N ASN A 237 7.60 10.63 3.56
CA ASN A 237 6.54 11.52 3.99
C ASN A 237 5.98 11.15 5.37
N ILE A 238 5.74 9.85 5.64
CA ILE A 238 5.26 9.44 6.97
C ILE A 238 6.34 9.56 8.05
N PHE A 239 7.62 9.41 7.70
CA PHE A 239 8.72 9.68 8.62
C PHE A 239 8.79 11.17 8.99
N ASP A 240 8.63 12.06 8.01
CA ASP A 240 8.57 13.50 8.26
C ASP A 240 7.37 13.91 9.12
N CYS A 241 6.22 13.27 8.90
CA CYS A 241 5.00 13.48 9.67
C CYS A 241 5.17 13.08 11.15
N TYR A 242 5.91 12.02 11.43
CA TYR A 242 6.16 11.50 12.79
C TYR A 242 7.61 11.63 13.24
N ARG A 243 8.29 12.72 12.87
CA ARG A 243 9.72 12.95 13.14
C ARG A 243 10.15 12.72 14.60
N ASP A 244 9.30 13.02 15.58
CA ASP A 244 9.63 12.89 17.01
C ASP A 244 9.59 11.43 17.49
N ALA A 245 8.98 10.52 16.71
CA ALA A 245 8.99 9.09 16.97
C ALA A 245 10.26 8.39 16.43
N LEU A 246 11.11 9.09 15.68
CA LEU A 246 12.28 8.53 15.02
C LEU A 246 13.55 8.67 15.87
N ASP A 247 14.30 7.59 16.04
CA ASP A 247 15.63 7.63 16.65
C ASP A 247 16.72 8.05 15.65
N VAL A 248 17.97 8.13 16.12
CA VAL A 248 19.14 8.51 15.30
C VAL A 248 19.34 7.57 14.10
N ARG A 249 19.08 6.27 14.25
CA ARG A 249 19.19 5.30 13.17
C ARG A 249 18.09 5.54 12.14
N GLN A 250 16.84 5.76 12.55
CA GLN A 250 15.76 6.05 11.61
C GLN A 250 15.96 7.40 10.89
N ASN A 251 16.51 8.42 11.54
CA ASN A 251 16.87 9.67 10.89
C ASN A 251 18.02 9.50 9.87
N THR A 252 19.00 8.64 10.16
CA THR A 252 20.03 8.25 9.18
C THR A 252 19.41 7.52 7.99
N LEU A 253 18.49 6.59 8.24
CA LEU A 253 17.78 5.85 7.20
C LEU A 253 16.92 6.78 6.32
N LEU A 254 16.22 7.74 6.91
CA LEU A 254 15.45 8.76 6.19
C LEU A 254 16.33 9.54 5.22
N SER A 255 17.52 9.94 5.68
CA SER A 255 18.49 10.67 4.84
C SER A 255 18.97 9.81 3.67
N TRP A 256 19.19 8.52 3.90
CA TRP A 256 19.54 7.57 2.85
C TRP A 256 18.38 7.35 1.87
N TRP A 257 17.13 7.23 2.35
CA TRP A 257 15.95 7.14 1.49
C TRP A 257 15.77 8.38 0.61
N ARG A 258 16.05 9.58 1.12
CA ARG A 258 16.03 10.80 0.31
C ARG A 258 17.06 10.80 -0.81
N ASP A 259 18.31 10.38 -0.54
CA ASP A 259 19.32 10.21 -1.59
C ASP A 259 18.86 9.20 -2.66
N ARG A 260 18.28 8.07 -2.24
CA ARG A 260 17.71 7.09 -3.17
C ARG A 260 16.55 7.64 -4.00
N ALA A 261 15.60 8.31 -3.36
CA ALA A 261 14.45 8.91 -4.05
C ALA A 261 14.91 9.98 -5.07
N SER A 262 15.92 10.79 -4.75
CA SER A 262 16.48 11.76 -5.68
C SER A 262 17.04 11.09 -6.94
N ARG A 263 17.83 10.01 -6.77
CA ARG A 263 18.39 9.27 -7.91
C ARG A 263 17.31 8.56 -8.74
N MET A 264 16.30 8.01 -8.07
CA MET A 264 15.14 7.42 -8.74
C MET A 264 14.40 8.47 -9.57
N LEU A 265 14.18 9.67 -9.03
CA LEU A 265 13.54 10.76 -9.75
C LEU A 265 14.36 11.18 -10.99
N ASP A 266 15.67 11.35 -10.84
CA ASP A 266 16.56 11.64 -11.98
C ASP A 266 16.47 10.55 -13.06
N TRP A 267 16.46 9.27 -12.65
CA TRP A 267 16.28 8.13 -13.54
C TRP A 267 14.92 8.19 -14.26
N LEU A 268 13.83 8.44 -13.53
CA LEU A 268 12.48 8.49 -14.10
C LEU A 268 12.34 9.63 -15.11
N LEU A 269 12.87 10.81 -14.80
CA LEU A 269 12.85 11.98 -15.70
C LEU A 269 13.55 11.69 -17.03
N LEU A 270 14.68 10.96 -17.01
CA LEU A 270 15.38 10.55 -18.24
C LEU A 270 14.60 9.51 -19.06
N MET A 271 13.71 8.76 -18.40
CA MET A 271 12.89 7.72 -19.02
C MET A 271 11.51 8.23 -19.45
N CYS A 272 11.23 9.52 -19.25
CA CYS A 272 10.02 10.17 -19.73
C CYS A 272 10.23 10.81 -21.12
N HIS A 273 9.18 10.75 -21.92
CA HIS A 273 9.10 11.46 -23.19
C HIS A 273 8.87 12.96 -22.95
N PRO A 274 9.11 13.83 -23.95
CA PRO A 274 8.87 15.28 -23.82
C PRO A 274 7.42 15.68 -23.52
N ASP A 275 6.46 14.79 -23.75
CA ASP A 275 5.05 14.95 -23.37
C ASP A 275 4.78 14.67 -21.88
N GLY A 276 5.79 14.19 -21.14
CA GLY A 276 5.71 13.86 -19.72
C GLY A 276 5.28 12.42 -19.43
N GLU A 277 5.02 11.62 -20.47
CA GLU A 277 4.64 10.22 -20.32
C GLU A 277 5.88 9.31 -20.18
N ILE A 278 5.71 8.20 -19.47
CA ILE A 278 6.79 7.22 -19.26
C ILE A 278 7.10 6.43 -20.54
N GLY A 279 8.36 6.05 -20.74
CA GLY A 279 8.73 5.06 -21.75
C GLY A 279 8.15 3.69 -21.43
N LEU A 280 7.49 3.04 -22.40
CA LEU A 280 6.82 1.74 -22.25
C LEU A 280 7.80 0.56 -22.38
N PHE A 281 8.81 0.51 -21.52
CA PHE A 281 9.77 -0.61 -21.46
C PHE A 281 9.28 -1.74 -20.57
N ASN A 282 9.49 -2.99 -21.02
CA ASN A 282 9.06 -4.22 -20.34
C ASN A 282 7.54 -4.21 -20.06
N ASP A 283 7.11 -4.66 -18.87
CA ASP A 283 5.71 -4.67 -18.46
C ASP A 283 5.33 -3.29 -17.90
N ALA A 284 5.04 -2.34 -18.79
CA ALA A 284 4.68 -0.97 -18.45
C ALA A 284 3.42 -0.53 -19.22
N ALA A 285 2.54 0.20 -18.52
CA ALA A 285 1.33 0.79 -19.07
C ALA A 285 1.05 2.15 -18.43
N PHE A 286 0.35 3.01 -19.16
CA PHE A 286 -0.10 4.31 -18.66
C PHE A 286 -1.25 4.15 -17.65
N GLY A 287 -1.40 5.14 -16.76
CA GLY A 287 -2.55 5.23 -15.85
C GLY A 287 -2.55 4.26 -14.66
N VAL A 288 -1.51 3.45 -14.48
CA VAL A 288 -1.34 2.55 -13.32
C VAL A 288 -0.56 3.23 -12.19
N ALA A 289 0.60 3.78 -12.53
CA ALA A 289 1.42 4.60 -11.63
C ALA A 289 0.98 6.08 -11.68
N PRO A 290 1.28 6.88 -10.65
CA PRO A 290 1.20 8.34 -10.76
C PRO A 290 2.08 8.85 -11.90
N SER A 291 1.67 9.97 -12.51
CA SER A 291 2.45 10.61 -13.57
C SER A 291 3.79 11.14 -13.02
N CYS A 292 4.83 11.19 -13.86
CA CYS A 292 6.12 11.77 -13.45
C CYS A 292 6.03 13.21 -12.95
N LYS A 293 5.04 13.98 -13.40
CA LYS A 293 4.79 15.36 -12.93
C LYS A 293 4.24 15.43 -11.49
N GLU A 294 3.56 14.37 -11.05
CA GLU A 294 2.92 14.30 -9.74
C GLU A 294 3.87 13.71 -8.68
N LEU A 295 4.90 12.97 -9.10
CA LEU A 295 6.00 12.47 -8.26
C LEU A 295 7.10 13.52 -8.10
#